data_AF-A0A6P0NH98-F1
#
_entry.id   AF-A0A6P0NH98-F1
#
_cell.length_a   1.000
_cell.length_b   1.000
_cell.length_c   1.000
_cell.angle_alpha   90.00
_cell.angle_beta   90.00
_cell.angle_gamma   90.00
#
_symmetry.space_group_name_H-M   'P 1'
#
loop_
_entity.id
_entity.type
_entity.pdbx_description
1 polymer ?
#
loop_
_entity_poly.entity_id
_entity_poly.type
_entity_poly.pdbx_seq_one_letter_code
_entity_poly.pdbx_strand_id
1 'polypeptide(L)'
;FTLETANNLCERSEGIPRWFNRIGSYVLLKAAELKADKITPEVFQQGLEDVSQQLRIHAELSAEDYYVLDLVLEKGVLSDEKITMDDLKRMKVQEFSQILPILDKLIQFDLVRRLPTEKAAEYQGNPLLLPPSEQSDEEE
;
A
#
# COMPACT_ATOMS: atom_id res chain seq x y z
N PHE A 1 9.87 17.74 -12.07
CA PHE A 1 8.83 18.24 -11.16
C PHE A 1 8.94 19.74 -11.01
N THR A 2 7.83 20.44 -10.81
CA THR A 2 7.83 21.77 -10.21
C THR A 2 7.95 21.63 -8.69
N LEU A 3 8.26 22.71 -7.98
CA LEU A 3 8.31 22.67 -6.51
C LEU A 3 6.96 22.23 -5.93
N GLU A 4 5.87 22.74 -6.49
CA GLU A 4 4.50 22.38 -6.12
C GLU A 4 4.23 20.88 -6.32
N THR A 5 4.54 20.31 -7.49
CA THR A 5 4.27 18.88 -7.73
C THR A 5 5.19 17.96 -6.94
N ALA A 6 6.40 18.41 -6.59
CA ALA A 6 7.26 17.69 -5.67
C ALA A 6 6.68 17.66 -4.25
N ASN A 7 6.17 18.79 -3.75
CA ASN A 7 5.50 18.84 -2.44
C ASN A 7 4.25 17.97 -2.41
N ASN A 8 3.41 18.06 -3.46
CA ASN A 8 2.21 17.21 -3.57
C ASN A 8 2.56 15.71 -3.61
N LEU A 9 3.68 15.33 -4.25
CA LEU A 9 4.17 13.95 -4.23
C LEU A 9 4.56 13.52 -2.81
N CYS A 10 5.29 14.37 -2.07
CA CYS A 10 5.66 14.10 -0.69
C CYS A 10 4.42 13.93 0.21
N GLU A 11 3.45 14.84 0.12
CA GLU A 11 2.21 14.78 0.89
C GLU A 11 1.40 13.52 0.56
N ARG A 12 1.21 13.22 -0.73
CA ARG A 12 0.53 11.99 -1.20
C ARG A 12 1.26 10.70 -0.81
N SER A 13 2.57 10.78 -0.58
CA SER A 13 3.38 9.63 -0.20
C SER A 13 3.33 9.31 1.30
N GLU A 14 2.82 10.24 2.12
CA GLU A 14 2.74 10.16 3.59
C GLU A 14 4.08 9.79 4.26
N GLY A 15 5.21 10.10 3.60
CA GLY A 15 6.54 9.77 4.09
C GLY A 15 6.96 8.30 3.93
N ILE A 16 6.19 7.47 3.20
CA ILE A 16 6.56 6.08 2.93
C ILE A 16 7.42 5.99 1.65
N PRO A 17 8.71 5.61 1.74
CA PRO A 17 9.61 5.62 0.60
C PRO A 17 9.16 4.75 -0.58
N ARG A 18 8.59 3.59 -0.29
CA ARG A 18 8.04 2.68 -1.32
C ARG A 18 6.92 3.35 -2.12
N TRP A 19 6.04 4.07 -1.45
CA TRP A 19 4.88 4.70 -2.07
C TRP A 19 5.27 5.95 -2.84
N PHE A 20 6.18 6.75 -2.29
CA PHE A 20 6.84 7.84 -2.99
C PHE A 20 7.44 7.37 -4.32
N ASN A 21 8.24 6.30 -4.27
CA ASN A 21 8.86 5.73 -5.46
C ASN A 21 7.83 5.24 -6.46
N ARG A 22 6.78 4.54 -6.01
CA ARG A 22 5.74 4.00 -6.89
C ARG A 22 4.98 5.11 -7.61
N ILE A 23 4.42 6.08 -6.88
CA ILE A 23 3.72 7.22 -7.48
C ILE A 23 4.66 7.98 -8.40
N GLY A 24 5.88 8.28 -7.93
CA GLY A 24 6.89 8.99 -8.70
C GLY A 24 7.21 8.31 -10.03
N SER A 25 7.40 6.98 -10.02
CA SER A 25 7.66 6.21 -11.24
C SER A 25 6.53 6.28 -12.24
N TYR A 26 5.27 6.11 -11.82
CA TYR A 26 4.14 6.19 -12.74
C TYR A 26 3.90 7.61 -13.27
N VAL A 27 4.06 8.61 -12.42
CA VAL A 27 3.97 10.02 -12.83
C VAL A 27 5.06 10.36 -13.85
N LEU A 28 6.28 9.84 -13.68
CA LEU A 28 7.37 9.97 -14.64
C LEU A 28 7.08 9.23 -15.95
N LEU A 29 6.56 8.01 -15.90
CA LEU A 29 6.14 7.26 -17.08
C LEU A 29 5.06 8.02 -17.86
N LYS A 30 4.07 8.58 -17.16
CA LYS A 30 3.02 9.38 -17.80
C LYS A 30 3.55 10.66 -18.42
N ALA A 31 4.47 11.34 -17.74
CA ALA A 31 5.15 12.50 -18.29
C ALA A 31 5.93 12.15 -19.57
N ALA A 32 6.58 10.98 -19.61
CA ALA A 32 7.28 10.49 -20.80
C ALA A 32 6.32 10.18 -21.96
N GLU A 33 5.18 9.55 -21.69
CA GLU A 33 4.12 9.30 -22.70
C GLU A 33 3.59 10.61 -23.30
N LEU A 34 3.36 11.61 -22.44
CA LEU A 34 2.88 12.94 -22.82
C LEU A 34 3.98 13.81 -23.44
N LYS A 35 5.23 13.32 -23.49
CA LYS A 35 6.43 14.05 -23.93
C LYS A 35 6.56 15.41 -23.21
N ALA A 36 6.23 15.43 -21.92
CA ALA A 36 6.28 16.62 -21.10
C ALA A 36 7.69 16.85 -20.57
N ASP A 37 8.27 18.02 -20.86
CA ASP A 37 9.60 18.40 -20.35
C ASP A 37 9.59 18.67 -18.83
N LYS A 38 8.42 18.98 -18.26
CA LYS A 38 8.22 19.22 -16.83
C LYS A 38 6.92 18.60 -16.35
N ILE A 39 6.95 18.13 -15.12
CA ILE A 39 5.76 17.64 -14.42
C ILE A 39 5.04 18.82 -13.78
N THR A 40 4.14 19.42 -14.54
CA THR A 40 3.18 20.44 -14.09
C THR A 40 2.05 19.79 -13.29
N PRO A 41 1.21 20.56 -12.58
CA PRO A 41 0.06 20.01 -11.84
C PRO A 41 -0.87 19.16 -12.72
N GLU A 42 -1.06 19.51 -13.99
CA GLU A 42 -1.90 18.77 -14.93
C GLU A 42 -1.29 17.41 -15.28
N VAL A 43 0.02 17.37 -15.59
CA VAL A 43 0.75 16.11 -15.87
C VAL A 43 0.79 15.23 -14.64
N PHE A 44 0.98 15.84 -13.46
CA PHE A 44 0.97 15.14 -12.18
C PHE A 44 -0.40 14.49 -11.93
N GLN A 45 -1.49 15.25 -12.11
CA GLN A 45 -2.85 14.74 -11.93
C GLN A 45 -3.17 13.60 -12.90
N GLN A 46 -2.80 13.72 -14.17
CA GLN A 46 -2.96 12.63 -15.15
C GLN A 46 -2.13 11.39 -14.75
N GLY A 47 -0.92 11.59 -14.24
CA GLY A 47 -0.10 10.51 -13.69
C GLY A 47 -0.78 9.81 -12.52
N LEU A 48 -1.42 10.54 -11.60
CA LEU A 48 -2.18 9.96 -10.48
C LEU A 48 -3.40 9.17 -10.93
N GLU A 49 -4.10 9.63 -11.96
CA GLU A 49 -5.24 8.91 -12.53
C GLU A 49 -4.79 7.60 -13.17
N ASP A 50 -3.69 7.62 -13.91
CA ASP A 50 -3.07 6.43 -14.49
C ASP A 50 -2.58 5.44 -13.42
N VAL A 51 -1.94 5.94 -12.35
CA VAL A 51 -1.58 5.13 -11.16
C VAL A 51 -2.81 4.38 -10.65
N SER A 52 -3.93 5.10 -10.47
CA SER A 52 -5.17 4.51 -9.96
C SER A 52 -5.73 3.43 -10.89
N GLN A 53 -5.72 3.67 -12.20
CA GLN A 53 -6.23 2.72 -13.20
C GLN A 53 -5.32 1.50 -13.36
N GLN A 54 -4.02 1.69 -13.55
CA GLN A 54 -3.03 0.61 -13.69
C GLN A 54 -3.06 -0.29 -12.46
N LEU A 55 -3.12 0.29 -11.27
CA LEU A 55 -3.09 -0.49 -10.04
C LEU A 55 -4.44 -1.15 -9.69
N ARG A 56 -5.54 -0.74 -10.33
CA ARG A 56 -6.80 -1.49 -10.34
C ARG A 56 -6.76 -2.65 -11.34
N ILE A 57 -6.16 -2.44 -12.52
CA ILE A 57 -6.07 -3.44 -13.59
C ILE A 57 -5.13 -4.59 -13.22
N HIS A 58 -3.99 -4.29 -12.58
CA HIS A 58 -3.03 -5.33 -12.15
C HIS A 58 -3.47 -6.11 -10.92
N ALA A 59 -4.44 -5.59 -10.17
CA ALA A 59 -4.99 -6.28 -9.02
C ALA A 59 -6.05 -7.27 -9.51
N GLU A 60 -5.63 -8.45 -9.99
CA GLU A 60 -6.50 -9.61 -10.23
C GLU A 60 -7.07 -10.12 -8.89
N LEU A 61 -7.87 -9.29 -8.21
CA LEU A 61 -8.41 -9.58 -6.89
C LEU A 61 -9.57 -10.56 -7.06
N SER A 62 -9.45 -11.71 -6.40
CA SER A 62 -10.55 -12.65 -6.25
C SER A 62 -11.60 -12.08 -5.28
N ALA A 63 -12.77 -12.71 -5.21
CA ALA A 63 -13.77 -12.36 -4.19
C ALA A 63 -13.21 -12.51 -2.77
N GLU A 64 -12.33 -13.49 -2.54
CA GLU A 64 -11.67 -13.74 -1.26
C GLU A 64 -10.71 -12.60 -0.89
N ASP A 65 -9.98 -12.05 -1.87
CA ASP A 65 -9.10 -10.90 -1.65
C ASP A 65 -9.87 -9.66 -1.17
N TYR A 66 -11.06 -9.42 -1.72
CA TYR A 66 -11.93 -8.33 -1.27
C TYR A 66 -12.48 -8.56 0.13
N TYR A 67 -12.81 -9.80 0.51
CA TYR A 67 -13.24 -10.09 1.89
C TYR A 67 -12.14 -9.85 2.91
N VAL A 68 -10.89 -10.25 2.62
CA VAL A 68 -9.76 -9.96 3.50
C VAL A 68 -9.54 -8.46 3.60
N LEU A 69 -9.64 -7.73 2.48
CA LEU A 69 -9.54 -6.28 2.48
C LEU A 69 -10.59 -5.63 3.36
N ASP A 70 -11.86 -6.00 3.24
CA ASP A 70 -12.95 -5.48 4.08
C ASP A 70 -12.69 -5.76 5.56
N LEU A 71 -12.19 -6.96 5.88
CA LEU A 71 -11.85 -7.34 7.25
C LEU A 71 -10.70 -6.50 7.82
N VAL A 72 -9.67 -6.22 7.01
CA VAL A 72 -8.58 -5.30 7.37
C VAL A 72 -9.13 -3.90 7.65
N LEU A 73 -10.09 -3.40 6.87
CA LEU A 73 -10.68 -2.08 7.10
C LEU A 73 -11.57 -2.03 8.34
N GLU A 74 -12.33 -3.10 8.61
CA GLU A 74 -13.15 -3.18 9.81
C GLU A 74 -12.29 -3.23 11.08
N LYS A 75 -11.26 -4.09 11.09
CA LYS A 75 -10.50 -4.41 12.30
C LYS A 75 -9.17 -3.66 12.45
N GLY A 76 -8.68 -3.03 11.39
CA GLY A 76 -7.39 -2.34 11.33
C GLY A 76 -6.21 -3.32 11.30
N VAL A 77 -5.95 -4.00 12.41
CA VAL A 77 -4.84 -4.96 12.54
C VAL A 77 -5.38 -6.39 12.61
N LEU A 78 -5.00 -7.21 11.63
CA LEU A 78 -5.27 -8.64 11.64
C LEU A 78 -4.10 -9.41 12.24
N SER A 79 -4.40 -10.22 13.24
CA SER A 79 -3.49 -11.21 13.84
C SER A 79 -4.28 -12.46 14.20
N ASP A 80 -3.57 -13.58 14.37
CA ASP A 80 -4.17 -14.85 14.79
C ASP A 80 -4.95 -14.72 16.11
N GLU A 81 -4.51 -13.84 17.01
CA GLU A 81 -5.18 -13.58 18.29
C GLU A 81 -6.46 -12.75 18.14
N LYS A 82 -6.57 -11.92 17.10
CA LYS A 82 -7.68 -10.98 16.89
C LYS A 82 -8.72 -11.50 15.89
N ILE A 83 -8.40 -12.54 15.14
CA ILE A 83 -9.29 -13.12 14.14
C ILE A 83 -10.25 -14.11 14.80
N THR A 84 -11.52 -14.04 14.40
CA THR A 84 -12.54 -14.95 14.94
C THR A 84 -12.78 -16.11 13.99
N MET A 85 -13.32 -17.21 14.53
CA MET A 85 -13.69 -18.37 13.72
C MET A 85 -14.76 -18.04 12.66
N ASP A 86 -15.61 -17.04 12.90
CA ASP A 86 -16.59 -16.59 11.93
C ASP A 86 -15.95 -15.80 10.78
N ASP A 87 -14.88 -15.04 11.05
CA ASP A 87 -14.09 -14.39 9.99
C ASP A 87 -13.44 -15.44 9.08
N LEU A 88 -12.81 -16.47 9.68
CA LEU A 88 -12.19 -17.57 8.94
C LEU A 88 -13.20 -18.30 8.04
N LYS A 89 -14.40 -18.60 8.56
CA LYS A 89 -15.48 -19.22 7.79
C LYS A 89 -15.97 -18.36 6.63
N ARG A 90 -16.09 -17.03 6.82
CA ARG A 90 -16.49 -16.11 5.74
C ARG A 90 -15.49 -16.10 4.59
N MET A 91 -14.21 -16.23 4.91
CA MET A 91 -13.11 -16.32 3.93
C MET A 91 -12.86 -17.74 3.43
N LYS A 92 -13.65 -18.73 3.88
CA LYS A 92 -13.50 -20.15 3.55
C LYS A 92 -12.12 -20.73 3.86
N VAL A 93 -11.40 -20.16 4.82
CA VAL A 93 -10.12 -20.65 5.30
C VAL A 93 -10.28 -21.36 6.63
N GLN A 94 -9.37 -22.29 6.93
CA GLN A 94 -9.36 -23.05 8.18
C GLN A 94 -8.37 -22.48 9.20
N GLU A 95 -7.33 -21.79 8.72
CA GLU A 95 -6.26 -21.25 9.55
C GLU A 95 -5.91 -19.83 9.11
N PHE A 96 -5.43 -19.00 10.05
CA PHE A 96 -4.97 -17.65 9.74
C PHE A 96 -3.81 -17.63 8.74
N SER A 97 -2.94 -18.64 8.80
CA SER A 97 -1.79 -18.84 7.89
C SER A 97 -2.19 -18.80 6.41
N GLN A 98 -3.39 -19.27 6.08
CA GLN A 98 -3.92 -19.33 4.71
C GLN A 98 -4.31 -17.94 4.16
N ILE A 99 -4.46 -16.94 5.03
CA ILE A 99 -4.78 -15.56 4.66
C ILE A 99 -3.50 -14.76 4.36
N LEU A 100 -2.34 -15.19 4.86
CA LEU A 100 -1.07 -14.47 4.69
C LEU A 100 -0.73 -14.17 3.21
N PRO A 101 -0.88 -15.11 2.26
CA PRO A 101 -0.64 -14.81 0.84
C PRO A 101 -1.57 -13.72 0.27
N ILE A 102 -2.80 -13.66 0.77
CA ILE A 102 -3.79 -12.64 0.39
C ILE A 102 -3.39 -11.29 0.99
N LEU A 103 -2.97 -11.25 2.25
CA LEU A 103 -2.46 -10.04 2.88
C LEU A 103 -1.22 -9.50 2.19
N ASP A 104 -0.27 -10.39 1.84
CA ASP A 104 0.91 -10.03 1.07
C ASP A 104 0.54 -9.45 -0.29
N LYS A 105 -0.45 -10.05 -0.96
CA LYS A 105 -0.99 -9.53 -2.22
C LYS A 105 -1.61 -8.13 -2.03
N LEU A 106 -2.44 -7.92 -1.01
CA LEU A 106 -3.06 -6.63 -0.72
C LEU A 106 -2.03 -5.54 -0.39
N ILE A 107 -0.95 -5.89 0.33
CA ILE A 107 0.20 -5.01 0.61
C ILE A 107 0.98 -4.74 -0.68
N GLN A 108 1.24 -5.75 -1.51
CA GLN A 108 1.93 -5.60 -2.78
C GLN A 108 1.19 -4.66 -3.73
N PHE A 109 -0.14 -4.67 -3.71
CA PHE A 109 -0.96 -3.75 -4.49
C PHE A 109 -1.28 -2.44 -3.77
N ASP A 110 -0.75 -2.21 -2.57
CA ASP A 110 -1.01 -1.02 -1.74
C ASP A 110 -2.52 -0.72 -1.57
N LEU A 111 -3.37 -1.75 -1.58
CA LEU A 111 -4.84 -1.59 -1.61
C LEU A 111 -5.42 -1.19 -0.26
N VAL A 112 -4.79 -1.63 0.83
CA VAL A 112 -5.18 -1.28 2.21
C VAL A 112 -5.12 0.23 2.45
N ARG A 113 -4.27 0.96 1.69
CA ARG A 113 -4.11 2.41 1.81
C ARG A 113 -4.93 3.26 0.84
N ARG A 114 -5.53 2.65 -0.20
CA ARG A 114 -6.32 3.39 -1.21
C ARG A 114 -7.74 3.72 -0.81
N LEU A 115 -8.18 3.21 0.33
CA LEU A 115 -9.55 3.37 0.77
C LEU A 115 -9.66 4.67 1.60
N PRO A 116 -10.70 5.49 1.37
CA PRO A 116 -10.86 6.82 1.97
C PRO A 116 -11.23 6.78 3.46
N THR A 117 -10.83 5.73 4.18
CA THR A 117 -11.09 5.56 5.61
C THR A 117 -9.89 6.03 6.41
N GLU A 118 -10.12 6.77 7.50
CA GLU A 118 -9.07 7.25 8.41
C GLU A 118 -8.15 6.12 8.93
N LYS A 119 -8.64 4.87 8.94
CA LYS A 119 -7.89 3.65 9.30
C LYS A 119 -6.77 3.27 8.31
N ALA A 120 -6.83 3.72 7.06
CA ALA A 120 -5.77 3.47 6.07
C ALA A 120 -4.42 4.06 6.52
N ALA A 121 -4.45 5.18 7.26
CA ALA A 121 -3.28 5.81 7.84
C ALA A 121 -2.67 5.02 9.02
N GLU A 122 -3.45 4.13 9.66
CA GLU A 122 -2.99 3.31 10.80
C GLU A 122 -2.25 2.04 10.36
N TYR A 123 -2.31 1.67 9.07
CA TYR A 123 -1.55 0.56 8.55
C TYR A 123 -0.08 0.98 8.36
N GLN A 124 0.67 1.00 9.45
CA GLN A 124 2.12 0.92 9.39
C GLN A 124 2.46 -0.43 8.77
N GLY A 125 2.93 -0.42 7.51
CA GLY A 125 3.52 -1.60 6.92
C GLY A 125 4.61 -2.07 7.87
N ASN A 126 4.37 -3.21 8.53
CA ASN A 126 5.33 -3.77 9.45
C ASN A 126 6.62 -3.98 8.64
N PRO A 127 7.74 -3.31 8.99
CA PRO A 127 8.99 -3.55 8.29
C PRO A 127 9.27 -5.04 8.47
N LEU A 128 9.40 -5.76 7.36
CA LEU A 128 9.92 -7.13 7.40
C LEU A 128 11.19 -7.11 8.25
N LEU A 129 11.08 -7.73 9.43
CA LEU A 129 12.11 -8.04 10.42
C LEU A 129 13.50 -7.55 9.99
N LEU A 130 13.85 -6.32 10.38
CA LEU A 130 15.26 -6.07 10.60
C LEU A 130 15.67 -7.02 11.74
N PRO A 131 16.76 -7.79 11.59
CA PRO A 131 17.28 -8.55 12.72
C PRO A 131 17.49 -7.56 13.87
N PRO A 132 17.23 -7.97 15.13
CA PRO A 132 17.51 -7.12 16.27
C PRO A 132 18.95 -6.65 16.10
N SER A 133 19.14 -5.34 16.11
CA SER A 133 20.47 -4.76 16.20
C SER A 133 21.11 -5.45 17.39
N GLU A 134 22.15 -6.25 17.14
CA GLU A 134 23.01 -6.69 18.23
C GLU A 134 23.40 -5.39 18.94
N GLN A 135 22.90 -5.23 20.16
CA GLN A 135 23.46 -4.29 21.10
C GLN A 135 24.89 -4.77 21.28
N SER A 136 25.80 -4.19 20.51
CA SER A 136 27.22 -4.23 20.80
C SER A 136 27.39 -3.50 22.13
N ASP A 137 27.34 -4.28 23.20
CA ASP A 137 27.89 -3.91 24.50
C ASP A 137 29.41 -3.74 24.30
N GLU A 138 29.82 -2.52 23.94
CA GLU A 138 31.17 -2.04 24.23
C GLU A 138 31.15 -1.60 25.70
N GLU A 139 31.42 -2.56 26.61
CA GLU A 139 31.91 -2.26 27.95
C GLU A 139 33.35 -1.73 27.86
N GLU A 140 33.63 -0.73 28.72
CA GLU A 140 34.86 0.06 28.87
C GLU A 140 36.20 -0.70 28.88
#